data_AF-A0A1Z9NQH2-F1
#
_entry.id   AF-A0A1Z9NQH2-F1
#
_cell.length_a   1.000
_cell.length_b   1.000
_cell.length_c   1.000
_cell.angle_alpha   90.00
_cell.angle_beta   90.00
_cell.angle_gamma   90.00
#
_symmetry.space_group_name_H-M   'P 1'
#
loop_
_entity.id
_entity.type
_entity.pdbx_description
1 polymer ?
#
loop_
_entity_poly.entity_id
_entity_poly.type
_entity_poly.pdbx_seq_one_letter_code
_entity_poly.pdbx_strand_id
1 'polypeptide(L)' 'MAKNTEFKNIAIALISQYGDDADAVATLRAAEYAAALNTEEWIKWESIILLINKINKNPDLNG' A
#
# COMPACT_ATOMS: atom_id res chain seq x y z
N MET A 1 7.07 12.43 10.54
CA MET A 1 7.91 11.23 10.31
C MET A 1 7.19 9.91 10.63
N ALA A 2 6.38 9.80 11.70
CA ALA A 2 5.75 8.52 12.10
C ALA A 2 4.77 7.88 11.07
N LYS A 3 3.93 8.68 10.40
CA LYS A 3 2.90 8.18 9.45
C LYS A 3 3.49 7.42 8.24
N ASN A 4 4.69 7.79 7.82
CA ASN A 4 5.37 7.16 6.67
C ASN A 4 5.90 5.76 7.02
N THR A 5 6.28 5.54 8.28
CA THR A 5 6.69 4.22 8.79
C THR A 5 5.49 3.28 8.90
N GLU A 6 4.33 3.78 9.34
CA GLU A 6 3.10 3.00 9.43
C GLU A 6 2.64 2.49 8.05
N PHE A 7 2.56 3.38 7.04
CA PHE A 7 2.12 3.00 5.70
C PHE A 7 3.08 2.00 5.05
N LYS A 8 4.38 2.14 5.31
CA LYS A 8 5.39 1.17 4.87
C LYS A 8 5.19 -0.19 5.51
N ASN A 9 4.88 -0.25 6.81
CA ASN A 9 4.60 -1.52 7.48
C ASN A 9 3.35 -2.20 6.92
N ILE A 10 2.30 -1.43 6.61
CA ILE A 10 1.10 -1.96 5.94
C ILE A 10 1.46 -2.51 4.55
N ALA A 11 2.21 -1.76 3.75
CA ALA A 11 2.68 -2.21 2.43
C ALA A 11 3.46 -3.53 2.51
N ILE A 12 4.41 -3.64 3.45
CA ILE A 12 5.19 -4.87 3.68
C ILE A 12 4.28 -6.03 4.10
N ALA A 13 3.31 -5.80 4.99
CA ALA A 13 2.37 -6.82 5.42
C ALA A 13 1.51 -7.33 4.25
N LEU A 14 1.04 -6.44 3.38
CA LEU A 14 0.28 -6.80 2.20
C LEU A 14 1.11 -7.61 1.20
N ILE A 15 2.35 -7.19 0.93
CA ILE A 15 3.28 -7.94 0.07
C ILE A 15 3.56 -9.32 0.65
N SER A 16 3.77 -9.44 1.96
CA SER A 16 3.99 -10.72 2.63
C SER A 16 2.78 -11.66 2.53
N GLN A 17 1.56 -11.12 2.64
CA GLN A 17 0.34 -11.92 2.65
C GLN A 17 -0.20 -12.27 1.25
N TYR A 18 -0.07 -11.35 0.30
CA TYR A 18 -0.70 -11.45 -1.02
C TYR A 18 0.31 -11.50 -2.17
N GLY A 19 1.60 -11.32 -1.92
CA GLY A 19 2.64 -11.32 -2.95
C GLY A 19 2.35 -10.29 -4.04
N ASP A 20 2.29 -10.76 -5.28
CA ASP A 20 2.02 -9.94 -6.46
C ASP A 20 0.62 -9.27 -6.43
N ASP A 21 -0.34 -9.85 -5.71
CA ASP A 21 -1.71 -9.33 -5.60
C ASP A 21 -1.84 -8.19 -4.58
N ALA A 22 -0.78 -7.85 -3.83
CA ALA A 22 -0.82 -6.82 -2.79
C ALA A 22 -1.28 -5.45 -3.32
N ASP A 23 -0.89 -5.08 -4.54
CA ASP A 23 -1.29 -3.84 -5.20
C ASP A 23 -2.80 -3.83 -5.52
N ALA A 24 -3.31 -4.93 -6.08
CA ALA A 24 -4.73 -5.09 -6.39
C ALA A 24 -5.59 -5.00 -5.12
N VAL A 25 -5.16 -5.65 -4.04
CA VAL A 25 -5.82 -5.60 -2.73
C VAL A 25 -5.84 -4.19 -2.15
N ALA A 26 -4.74 -3.44 -2.24
CA ALA A 26 -4.67 -2.06 -1.78
C ALA A 26 -5.54 -1.12 -2.63
N THR A 27 -5.56 -1.33 -3.95
CA THR A 27 -6.40 -0.59 -4.91
C THR A 27 -7.89 -0.79 -4.65
N LEU A 28 -8.33 -2.03 -4.39
CA LEU A 28 -9.72 -2.32 -4.05
C LEU A 28 -10.16 -1.55 -2.79
N ARG A 29 -9.32 -1.53 -1.75
CA ARG A 29 -9.62 -0.75 -0.54
C ARG A 29 -9.66 0.75 -0.80
N ALA A 30 -8.74 1.28 -1.59
CA ALA A 30 -8.75 2.70 -1.97
C ALA A 30 -10.05 3.07 -2.69
N ALA A 31 -10.51 2.23 -3.63
CA ALA A 31 -11.76 2.42 -4.35
C ALA A 31 -12.98 2.37 -3.42
N GLU A 32 -12.98 1.48 -2.43
CA GLU A 32 -14.05 1.36 -1.43
C GLU A 32 -14.20 2.64 -0.59
N TYR A 33 -13.08 3.21 -0.13
CA TYR A 33 -13.08 4.46 0.63
C TYR A 33 -13.42 5.68 -0.23
N ALA A 34 -12.98 5.70 -1.49
CA ALA A 34 -13.35 6.75 -2.44
C ALA A 34 -14.87 6.75 -2.70
N ALA A 35 -15.46 5.56 -2.91
CA ALA A 35 -16.91 5.39 -3.10
C ALA A 35 -17.70 5.80 -1.85
N ALA A 36 -17.14 5.57 -0.65
CA ALA A 36 -17.72 5.99 0.62
C ALA A 36 -17.51 7.49 0.96
N LEU A 37 -16.91 8.28 0.06
CA LEU A 37 -16.52 9.68 0.30
C LEU A 37 -15.59 9.87 1.51
N ASN A 38 -14.85 8.82 1.90
CA ASN A 38 -13.85 8.88 2.95
C ASN A 38 -12.48 9.24 2.37
N THR A 39 -12.31 10.53 2.10
CA THR A 39 -11.11 11.07 1.44
C THR A 39 -9.82 10.82 2.24
N GLU A 40 -9.88 10.81 3.58
CA GLU A 40 -8.69 10.58 4.40
C GLU A 40 -8.15 9.15 4.22
N GLU A 41 -9.02 8.15 4.35
CA GLU A 41 -8.61 6.76 4.14
C GLU A 41 -8.24 6.50 2.68
N TRP A 42 -8.96 7.09 1.72
CA TRP A 42 -8.59 6.98 0.31
C TRP A 42 -7.13 7.45 0.06
N ILE A 43 -6.77 8.66 0.50
CA ILE A 43 -5.40 9.20 0.32
C ILE A 43 -4.34 8.33 1.03
N LYS A 44 -4.68 7.76 2.19
CA LYS A 44 -3.82 6.82 2.89
C LYS A 44 -3.56 5.57 2.05
N TRP A 45 -4.59 4.97 1.46
CA TRP A 45 -4.45 3.78 0.63
C TRP A 45 -3.72 4.06 -0.69
N GLU A 46 -3.91 5.21 -1.32
CA GLU A 46 -3.09 5.68 -2.45
C GLU A 46 -1.60 5.73 -2.09
N SER A 47 -1.28 6.24 -0.90
CA SER A 47 0.10 6.29 -0.41
C SER A 47 0.70 4.89 -0.20
N ILE A 48 -0.11 3.94 0.27
CA ILE A 48 0.29 2.53 0.45
C ILE A 48 0.53 1.85 -0.91
N ILE A 49 -0.32 2.08 -1.90
CA ILE A 49 -0.17 1.57 -3.27
C ILE A 49 1.16 2.03 -3.88
N LEU A 50 1.50 3.30 -3.73
CA LEU A 50 2.78 3.85 -4.19
C LEU A 50 3.98 3.17 -3.49
N LEU A 51 3.86 2.87 -2.19
CA LEU A 51 4.90 2.17 -1.44
C LEU A 51 5.05 0.71 -1.89
N ILE A 52 3.95 -0.03 -2.10
CA ILE A 52 3.96 -1.40 -2.63
C ILE A 52 4.69 -1.42 -3.98
N ASN A 53 4.27 -0.56 -4.91
CA ASN A 53 4.90 -0.44 -6.22
C ASN A 53 6.39 -0.12 -6.14
N LYS A 54 6.78 0.77 -5.21
CA LYS A 54 8.19 1.13 -5.00
C LYS A 54 9.00 -0.03 -4.46
N ILE A 55 8.46 -0.80 -3.51
CA ILE A 55 9.12 -1.97 -2.92
C ILE A 55 9.26 -3.08 -3.97
N ASN A 56 8.20 -3.38 -4.72
CA ASN A 56 8.22 -4.42 -5.75
C ASN A 56 9.11 -4.07 -6.95
N LYS A 57 9.24 -2.78 -7.30
CA LYS A 57 10.15 -2.32 -8.38
C LYS A 57 11.62 -2.24 -7.95
N ASN A 58 11.88 -2.13 -6.65
CA ASN A 58 13.22 -2.13 -6.10
C ASN A 58 13.29 -3.16 -4.97
N PRO A 59 13.19 -4.46 -5.29
CA PRO A 59 13.56 -5.47 -4.31
C PRO A 59 15.02 -5.18 -4.01
N ASP A 60 15.35 -4.74 -2.80
CA ASP A 60 16.74 -4.64 -2.36
C ASP A 60 17.32 -6.06 -2.49
N LEU A 61 17.99 -6.33 -3.62
CA LEU A 61 18.70 -7.58 -3.94
C LEU A 61 20.06 -7.61 -3.22
N ASN A 62 20.11 -7.11 -1.99
CA ASN A 62 21.28 -7.24 -1.13
C ASN A 62 21.14 -8.60 -0.41
N GLY A 63 21.34 -9.66 -1.19
CA GLY A 63 21.55 -11.01 -0.67
C GLY A 63 22.88 -11.14 0.07
#